data_AF-A0A5K0X0C3-F1
#
_entry.id   AF-A0A5K0X0C3-F1
#
_cell.length_a   1.000
_cell.length_b   1.000
_cell.length_c   1.000
_cell.angle_alpha   90.00
_cell.angle_beta   90.00
_cell.angle_gamma   90.00
#
_symmetry.space_group_name_H-M   'P 1'
#
loop_
_entity.id
_entity.type
_entity.pdbx_description
1 polymer ?
#
loop_
_entity_poly.entity_id
_entity_poly.type
_entity_poly.pdbx_seq_one_letter_code
_entity_poly.pdbx_strand_id
1 'polypeptide(L)'
;LREADFDEDSISWRLMIQNYWSLLSPLIFSDHPKRPGDEDPSPPFNIVRNVMDMNARFGGFNAALLDAGKSVWVMNVVPIEKPSYLPLIFDRGFIGILHD
;
A
#
# COMPACT_ATOMS: atom_id res chain seq x y z
N LEU A 1 22.32 8.35 1.48
CA LEU A 1 21.09 8.52 2.28
C LEU A 1 21.49 8.87 3.70
N ARG A 2 20.68 9.66 4.42
CA ARG A 2 20.80 9.74 5.88
C ARG A 2 19.88 8.68 6.47
N GLU A 3 20.35 7.90 7.44
CA GLU A 3 19.55 6.87 8.12
C GLU A 3 18.23 7.45 8.68
N ALA A 4 18.28 8.68 9.20
CA ALA A 4 17.11 9.39 9.69
C ALA A 4 15.99 9.54 8.63
N ASP A 5 16.33 9.77 7.36
CA ASP A 5 15.33 9.93 6.29
C ASP A 5 14.60 8.59 6.01
N PHE A 6 15.27 7.47 6.23
CA PHE A 6 14.73 6.12 6.05
C PHE A 6 13.84 5.71 7.25
N ASP A 7 14.29 6.00 8.46
CA ASP A 7 13.55 5.72 9.68
C ASP A 7 12.26 6.54 9.75
N GLU A 8 12.32 7.82 9.39
CA GLU A 8 11.15 8.70 9.32
C GLU A 8 10.11 8.18 8.32
N ASP A 9 10.54 7.78 7.12
CA ASP A 9 9.66 7.19 6.10
C ASP A 9 8.96 5.93 6.64
N SER A 10 9.72 5.04 7.28
CA SER A 10 9.21 3.79 7.86
C SER A 10 8.18 4.04 8.98
N ILE A 11 8.46 4.98 9.89
CA ILE A 11 7.54 5.35 10.97
C ILE A 11 6.26 5.95 10.40
N SER A 12 6.39 6.89 9.46
CA SER A 12 5.27 7.55 8.80
C SER A 12 4.32 6.53 8.16
N TRP A 13 4.85 5.60 7.36
CA TRP A 13 4.02 4.61 6.68
C TRP A 13 3.33 3.63 7.62
N ARG A 14 3.98 3.21 8.71
CA ARG A 14 3.32 2.39 9.74
C ARG A 14 2.11 3.11 10.35
N LEU A 15 2.26 4.40 10.68
CA LEU A 15 1.17 5.20 11.23
C LEU A 15 0.03 5.37 10.20
N MET A 16 0.37 5.61 8.93
CA MET A 16 -0.62 5.75 7.87
C MET A 16 -1.43 4.46 7.67
N ILE A 17 -0.78 3.30 7.64
CA ILE A 17 -1.48 2.01 7.52
C ILE A 17 -2.41 1.77 8.71
N GLN A 18 -1.97 2.06 9.94
CA GLN A 18 -2.81 1.90 11.12
C GLN A 18 -4.06 2.78 11.09
N ASN A 19 -3.93 4.03 10.65
CA ASN A 19 -5.02 5.01 10.70
C ASN A 19 -5.98 4.93 9.51
N TYR A 20 -5.49 4.63 8.31
CA TYR A 20 -6.25 4.79 7.08
C TYR A 20 -6.61 3.49 6.37
N TRP A 21 -5.92 2.36 6.64
CA TRP A 21 -6.18 1.11 5.92
C TRP A 21 -7.62 0.63 6.05
N SER A 22 -8.23 0.80 7.22
CA SER A 22 -9.63 0.43 7.46
C SER A 22 -10.61 1.20 6.56
N LEU A 23 -10.27 2.43 6.13
CA LEU A 23 -11.09 3.25 5.25
C LEU A 23 -11.11 2.72 3.80
N LEU A 24 -10.12 1.91 3.42
CA LEU A 24 -10.08 1.22 2.12
C LEU A 24 -10.95 -0.05 2.12
N SER A 25 -11.55 -0.40 3.27
CA SER A 25 -12.60 -1.41 3.30
C SER A 25 -13.81 -0.91 2.52
N PRO A 26 -14.58 -1.81 1.91
CA PRO A 26 -15.61 -1.45 0.96
C PRO A 26 -16.88 -0.99 1.67
N LEU A 27 -16.83 0.21 2.28
CA LEU A 27 -18.02 1.01 2.57
C LEU A 27 -18.49 1.76 1.31
N ILE A 28 -17.60 1.91 0.33
CA ILE A 28 -17.76 2.58 -0.97
C ILE A 28 -18.50 1.76 -2.04
N PHE A 29 -18.95 0.54 -1.72
CA PHE A 29 -19.85 -0.24 -2.59
C PHE A 29 -21.20 -0.52 -1.91
N SER A 30 -21.47 0.06 -0.74
CA SER A 30 -22.74 -0.18 -0.03
C SER A 30 -23.94 0.50 -0.68
N ASP A 31 -23.70 1.46 -1.57
CA ASP A 31 -24.67 2.25 -2.32
C ASP A 31 -25.06 1.63 -3.67
N HIS A 32 -24.47 0.49 -4.07
CA HIS A 32 -24.99 -0.31 -5.17
C HIS A 32 -26.00 -1.36 -4.64
N PRO A 33 -27.27 -1.35 -5.09
CA PRO A 33 -28.30 -2.21 -4.54
C PRO A 33 -28.16 -3.62 -5.09
N LYS A 34 -27.30 -4.43 -4.48
CA LYS A 34 -27.65 -5.83 -4.29
C LYS A 34 -28.18 -5.91 -2.89
N ARG A 35 -29.51 -5.89 -2.74
CA ARG A 35 -30.18 -6.33 -1.51
C ARG A 35 -29.76 -7.80 -1.36
N PRO A 36 -28.79 -8.12 -0.49
CA PRO A 36 -28.49 -9.51 -0.25
C PRO A 36 -29.74 -10.03 0.46
N GLY A 37 -30.27 -11.18 0.06
CA GLY A 37 -31.21 -11.86 0.93
C GLY A 37 -30.52 -12.11 2.28
N ASP A 38 -31.28 -12.32 3.36
CA ASP A 38 -30.71 -12.64 4.69
C ASP A 38 -29.77 -13.89 4.68
N GLU A 39 -29.66 -14.59 3.54
CA GLU A 39 -28.81 -15.76 3.31
C GLU A 39 -27.46 -15.47 2.60
N ASP A 40 -27.22 -14.26 2.11
CA ASP A 40 -25.96 -13.93 1.44
C ASP A 40 -24.85 -13.63 2.46
N PRO A 41 -23.65 -14.24 2.34
CA PRO A 41 -22.56 -13.99 3.26
C PRO A 41 -22.10 -12.53 3.18
N SER A 42 -21.81 -11.93 4.33
CA SER A 42 -21.23 -10.59 4.41
C SER A 42 -20.01 -10.49 3.48
N PRO A 43 -19.87 -9.44 2.66
CA PRO A 43 -18.73 -9.30 1.77
C PRO A 43 -17.43 -9.39 2.58
N PRO A 44 -16.40 -10.09 2.07
CA PRO A 44 -15.18 -10.31 2.84
C PRO A 44 -14.54 -8.98 3.22
N PHE A 45 -14.13 -8.88 4.49
CA PHE A 45 -13.37 -7.74 4.98
C PHE A 45 -12.08 -7.56 4.15
N ASN A 46 -11.85 -6.36 3.64
CA ASN A 46 -10.66 -5.94 2.87
C ASN A 46 -10.57 -6.52 1.44
N ILE A 47 -11.26 -5.88 0.49
CA ILE A 47 -11.27 -6.23 -0.96
C ILE A 47 -10.01 -5.77 -1.71
N VAL A 48 -9.17 -4.91 -1.10
CA VAL A 48 -7.94 -4.45 -1.75
C VAL A 48 -6.97 -5.61 -1.92
N ARG A 49 -6.60 -5.88 -3.17
CA ARG A 49 -5.62 -6.92 -3.54
C ARG A 49 -4.40 -6.38 -4.26
N ASN A 50 -4.53 -5.24 -4.92
CA ASN A 50 -3.47 -4.62 -5.68
C ASN A 50 -3.34 -3.16 -5.26
N VAL A 51 -2.10 -2.74 -5.03
CA VAL A 51 -1.74 -1.38 -4.62
C VAL A 51 -0.66 -0.90 -5.59
N MET A 52 -0.79 0.34 -6.03
CA MET A 52 0.19 1.00 -6.86
C MET A 52 0.73 2.21 -6.07
N ASP A 53 1.98 2.12 -5.63
CA ASP A 53 2.66 3.21 -4.91
C ASP A 53 3.33 4.14 -5.93
N MET A 54 2.62 5.18 -6.35
CA MET A 54 3.03 6.06 -7.46
C MET A 54 4.20 7.00 -7.14
N ASN A 55 4.64 7.06 -5.89
CA ASN A 55 5.75 7.92 -5.48
C ASN A 55 6.63 7.19 -4.46
N ALA A 56 6.98 5.96 -4.80
CA ALA A 56 7.76 5.09 -3.94
C ALA A 56 9.13 5.72 -3.68
N ARG A 57 9.46 5.88 -2.39
CA ARG A 57 10.80 6.26 -1.94
C ARG A 57 11.59 4.99 -1.69
N PHE A 58 11.73 4.59 -0.43
CA PHE A 58 12.48 3.40 -0.03
C PHE A 58 11.60 2.14 0.04
N GLY A 59 10.41 2.16 -0.57
CA GLY A 59 9.41 1.10 -0.44
C GLY A 59 8.81 0.99 0.97
N GLY A 60 8.83 2.07 1.75
CA GLY A 60 8.32 2.10 3.13
C GLY A 60 6.84 1.75 3.23
N PHE A 61 6.03 2.16 2.24
CA PHE A 61 4.62 1.81 2.19
C PHE A 61 4.39 0.30 1.99
N ASN A 62 5.11 -0.33 1.05
CA ASN A 62 5.06 -1.79 0.85
C ASN A 62 5.51 -2.55 2.11
N ALA A 63 6.62 -2.12 2.72
CA ALA A 63 7.10 -2.69 3.97
C ALA A 63 6.05 -2.59 5.10
N ALA A 64 5.42 -1.42 5.26
CA ALA A 64 4.39 -1.23 6.28
C ALA A 64 3.14 -2.09 6.03
N LEU A 65 2.75 -2.33 4.78
CA LEU A 65 1.67 -3.26 4.42
C LEU A 65 2.01 -4.70 4.78
N LEU A 66 3.24 -5.12 4.47
CA LEU A 66 3.75 -6.45 4.81
C LEU A 66 3.78 -6.66 6.33
N ASP A 67 4.36 -5.70 7.07
CA ASP A 67 4.43 -5.73 8.55
C ASP A 67 3.05 -5.77 9.19
N ALA A 68 2.06 -5.11 8.59
CA ALA A 68 0.67 -5.11 9.04
C ALA A 68 -0.13 -6.35 8.60
N GLY A 69 0.52 -7.34 7.97
CA GLY A 69 -0.08 -8.60 7.52
C GLY A 69 -1.10 -8.43 6.40
N LYS A 70 -0.99 -7.37 5.59
CA LYS A 70 -1.93 -7.13 4.48
C LYS A 70 -1.54 -7.99 3.28
N SER A 71 -2.41 -8.91 2.90
CA SER A 71 -2.24 -9.76 1.72
C SER A 71 -2.57 -8.98 0.44
N VAL A 72 -1.65 -8.11 0.01
CA VAL A 72 -1.75 -7.31 -1.21
C VAL A 72 -0.49 -7.40 -2.06
N TRP A 73 -0.66 -7.30 -3.37
CA TRP A 73 0.43 -7.09 -4.30
C TRP A 73 0.67 -5.59 -4.45
N VAL A 74 1.93 -5.18 -4.35
CA VAL A 74 2.32 -3.77 -4.43
C VAL A 74 3.30 -3.58 -5.58
N MET A 75 2.96 -2.72 -6.53
CA MET A 75 3.91 -2.19 -7.51
C MET A 75 4.43 -0.85 -6.99
N ASN A 76 5.73 -0.79 -6.71
CA ASN A 76 6.38 0.47 -6.35
C ASN A 76 6.78 1.23 -7.62
N VAL A 77 6.38 2.48 -7.76
CA VAL A 77 6.69 3.33 -8.92
C VAL A 77 7.46 4.55 -8.45
N VAL A 78 8.66 4.73 -8.99
CA VAL A 78 9.53 5.87 -8.68
C VAL A 78 9.50 6.85 -9.87
N PRO A 79 9.07 8.12 -9.68
CA PRO A 79 9.09 9.11 -10.74
C PRO A 79 10.51 9.42 -11.21
N ILE A 80 10.71 9.57 -12.53
CA ILE A 80 12.03 9.83 -13.13
C ILE A 80 12.61 11.19 -12.71
N GLU A 81 11.75 12.14 -12.33
CA GLU A 81 12.13 13.48 -11.87
C GLU A 81 12.78 13.46 -10.47
N LYS A 82 12.70 12.35 -9.73
CA LYS A 82 13.23 12.22 -8.37
C LYS A 82 14.51 11.38 -8.34
N PRO A 83 15.32 11.48 -7.27
CA PRO A 83 16.44 10.56 -7.08
C PRO A 83 15.97 9.11 -7.17
N SER A 84 16.64 8.30 -7.97
CA SER A 84 16.25 6.91 -8.17
C SER A 84 16.50 6.10 -6.90
N TYR A 85 15.43 5.84 -6.16
CA TYR A 85 15.43 4.96 -4.98
C TYR A 85 15.17 3.50 -5.35
N LEU A 86 14.97 3.21 -6.64
CA LEU A 86 14.63 1.89 -7.14
C LEU A 86 15.63 0.80 -6.73
N PRO A 87 16.97 1.04 -6.72
CA PRO A 87 17.92 0.06 -6.20
C PRO A 87 17.65 -0.32 -4.73
N LEU A 88 17.29 0.64 -3.88
CA LEU A 88 17.00 0.38 -2.46
C LEU A 88 15.69 -0.41 -2.27
N ILE A 89 14.71 -0.20 -3.15
CA ILE A 89 13.48 -0.99 -3.18
C ILE A 89 13.82 -2.45 -3.50
N PHE A 90 14.72 -2.67 -4.47
CA PHE A 90 15.17 -4.01 -4.86
C PHE A 90 16.03 -4.68 -3.77
N ASP A 91 16.92 -3.96 -3.11
CA ASP A 91 17.73 -4.48 -2.00
C ASP A 91 16.88 -4.99 -0.83
N ARG A 92 15.67 -4.44 -0.68
CA ARG A 92 14.66 -4.88 0.31
C ARG A 92 13.80 -6.06 -0.16
N GLY A 93 14.03 -6.55 -1.39
CA GLY A 93 13.31 -7.66 -1.99
C GLY A 93 11.94 -7.28 -2.59
N PHE A 94 11.65 -5.99 -2.77
CA PHE A 94 10.41 -5.54 -3.40
C PHE A 94 10.58 -5.32 -4.89
N ILE A 95 9.47 -5.39 -5.64
CA ILE A 95 9.44 -5.05 -7.07
C ILE A 95 9.12 -3.57 -7.27
N GLY A 96 9.56 -3.01 -8.39
CA GLY A 96 9.24 -1.65 -8.75
C GLY A 96 9.72 -1.25 -10.14
N ILE A 97 9.29 -0.08 -10.59
CA ILE A 97 9.60 0.49 -11.90
C ILE A 97 9.89 2.00 -11.80
N LEU A 98 10.53 2.54 -12.83
CA LEU A 98 10.58 3.98 -13.09
C LEU A 98 9.40 4.37 -13.99
N HIS A 99 8.84 5.57 -13.78
CA HIS A 99 7.81 6.17 -14.64
C HIS A 99 8.15 7.63 -14.92
N ASP A 100 7.86 8.09 -16.14
CA ASP A 100 8.07 9.47 -16.62
C ASP A 100 6.99 10.45 -16.14
#